data_AF-A0A813JB65-F1
#
_entry.id   AF-A0A813JB65-F1
#
_cell.length_a   1.000
_cell.length_b   1.000
_cell.length_c   1.000
_cell.angle_alpha   90.00
_cell.angle_beta   90.00
_cell.angle_gamma   90.00
#
_symmetry.space_group_name_H-M   'P 1'
#
loop_
_entity.id
_entity.type
_entity.pdbx_description
1 polymer ?
#
loop_
_entity_poly.entity_id
_entity_poly.type
_entity_poly.pdbx_seq_one_letter_code
_entity_poly.pdbx_strand_id
1 'polypeptide(L)'
;MATSSGSSSSQAEIELRDVEDLELDSLHETASGRTTTTATSEAAGGGGASRLWCICDGCGIICVSVTYTLLICANFVVVKLGKWPLGAMGTAASLGLYELWFLLSIWSHLTCMLTDPGACPFDAEAEEGDRRCNKCKAPKPPSAHHCSVCERCILKMDHHCPWMNNCIGAWNQKHFMLFLLYVALQCWAAVISLCGYFLDAAGSDGPKPPRIPGGGFLAQDDAARAEWRREKRKWQETQVSNEGEILCCVMIFFVAIIFGLFTSVMFVDQLSNISSNQTGIDRLQESQSGKERPFRDSMQVVCAHSTKAPAGASALQPFHAQLGIPGADEAVKHSDPEKTKELMKKYQVLDAMFRREDSLLLDVLEEIEVSAASSALFRQQADGPEFCSKLLFTLSGMVKNSATLQAEADSLGVMIWLMDVGIRHSAMPVAKKAMGLLEDILALSPKAPLLERLPLRREAVAATLLAYVRGEGLQASETDAAEKALVLIQRLLSVRPLLFQGTSFREDFDAASRIAKQRCEQHFGAGVEPCTGLSLLVSQAQRMLIAVEVSDEEL
;
A
#
# COMPACT_ATOMS: atom_id res chain seq x y z
N MET A 1 77.81 -43.52 24.51
CA MET A 1 78.11 -43.50 23.06
C MET A 1 76.80 -43.71 22.29
N ALA A 2 76.63 -43.01 21.17
CA ALA A 2 75.75 -43.35 20.03
C ALA A 2 74.23 -43.68 20.25
N THR A 3 73.42 -42.60 20.27
CA THR A 3 72.37 -42.26 19.26
C THR A 3 71.19 -43.20 18.86
N SER A 4 69.99 -42.57 18.88
CA SER A 4 68.90 -42.57 17.85
C SER A 4 68.07 -43.84 17.58
N SER A 5 66.78 -43.80 17.20
CA SER A 5 65.65 -42.82 17.22
C SER A 5 64.47 -43.51 16.48
N GLY A 6 63.18 -43.34 16.76
CA GLY A 6 62.44 -42.63 17.82
C GLY A 6 60.93 -42.96 17.71
N SER A 7 60.15 -42.72 18.78
CA SER A 7 58.67 -42.72 18.89
C SER A 7 57.86 -43.73 18.06
N SER A 8 57.42 -44.89 18.60
CA SER A 8 56.26 -45.07 19.51
C SER A 8 54.90 -44.69 18.87
N SER A 9 53.90 -45.58 18.70
CA SER A 9 53.20 -46.39 19.74
C SER A 9 52.60 -45.48 20.83
N SER A 10 51.37 -45.59 21.32
CA SER A 10 50.21 -46.48 21.09
C SER A 10 48.97 -45.76 21.69
N GLN A 11 47.70 -46.19 21.57
CA GLN A 11 47.04 -47.40 21.06
C GLN A 11 45.62 -47.05 20.54
N ALA A 12 44.85 -47.99 19.98
CA ALA A 12 43.42 -47.80 19.70
C ALA A 12 42.64 -49.11 19.90
N GLU A 13 41.85 -49.20 20.98
CA GLU A 13 40.88 -50.26 21.22
C GLU A 13 39.83 -49.75 22.22
N ILE A 14 38.57 -50.19 22.07
CA ILE A 14 37.36 -49.88 22.87
C ILE A 14 36.44 -48.77 22.30
N GLU A 15 35.13 -49.06 22.46
CA GLU A 15 33.91 -48.26 22.23
C GLU A 15 33.29 -48.20 20.82
N LEU A 16 32.51 -49.25 20.52
CA LEU A 16 31.24 -49.11 19.81
C LEU A 16 30.26 -48.29 20.66
N ARG A 17 30.24 -46.99 20.41
CA ARG A 17 29.19 -45.97 20.66
C ARG A 17 29.58 -44.76 19.78
N ASP A 18 28.61 -43.97 19.34
CA ASP A 18 28.75 -42.76 18.47
C ASP A 18 28.36 -42.89 16.97
N VAL A 19 27.64 -43.94 16.55
CA VAL A 19 27.12 -44.05 15.15
C VAL A 19 25.63 -43.71 15.03
N GLU A 20 24.90 -43.50 16.14
CA GLU A 20 23.46 -43.16 16.10
C GLU A 20 23.15 -41.66 16.33
N ASP A 21 24.12 -40.84 16.77
CA ASP A 21 23.90 -39.40 17.07
C ASP A 21 24.25 -38.43 15.92
N LEU A 22 24.60 -38.94 14.73
CA LEU A 22 24.94 -38.12 13.55
C LEU A 22 23.88 -38.13 12.41
N GLU A 23 22.84 -38.97 12.49
CA GLU A 23 21.77 -39.02 11.49
C GLU A 23 20.45 -38.33 11.92
N LEU A 24 20.35 -37.84 13.17
CA LEU A 24 19.12 -37.23 13.70
C LEU A 24 19.02 -35.69 13.51
N ASP A 25 20.14 -34.97 13.42
CA ASP A 25 20.12 -33.53 13.09
C ASP A 25 19.79 -33.25 11.61
N SER A 26 19.93 -34.24 10.73
CA SER A 26 19.66 -34.11 9.29
C SER A 26 18.17 -34.09 8.91
N LEU A 27 17.25 -34.40 9.83
CA LEU A 27 15.84 -34.67 9.49
C LEU A 27 14.83 -33.64 10.03
N HIS A 28 15.27 -32.59 10.72
CA HIS A 28 14.37 -31.56 11.27
C HIS A 28 14.31 -30.24 10.48
N GLU A 29 15.14 -30.04 9.44
CA GLU A 29 15.15 -28.84 8.59
C GLU A 29 14.28 -28.92 7.30
N THR A 30 13.68 -30.08 6.99
CA THR A 30 12.91 -30.26 5.73
C THR A 30 11.39 -30.10 5.86
N ALA A 31 10.89 -29.51 6.95
CA ALA A 31 9.45 -29.34 7.23
C ALA A 31 8.95 -27.88 7.29
N SER A 32 9.69 -26.93 6.72
CA SER A 32 9.22 -25.54 6.51
C SER A 32 9.24 -25.18 5.04
N GLY A 33 8.27 -25.71 4.29
CA GLY A 33 8.07 -25.45 2.87
C GLY A 33 7.61 -24.02 2.58
N ARG A 34 8.49 -23.04 2.78
CA ARG A 34 8.29 -21.65 2.37
C ARG A 34 8.85 -21.50 0.96
N THR A 35 7.97 -21.51 -0.04
CA THR A 35 8.34 -21.36 -1.45
C THR A 35 8.99 -20.00 -1.70
N THR A 36 10.32 -19.98 -1.71
CA THR A 36 11.15 -18.82 -2.07
C THR A 36 11.16 -18.65 -3.59
N THR A 37 10.27 -17.80 -4.10
CA THR A 37 10.31 -17.36 -5.50
C THR A 37 11.44 -16.36 -5.70
N THR A 38 12.66 -16.86 -5.77
CA THR A 38 13.86 -16.06 -6.05
C THR A 38 13.71 -15.32 -7.38
N ALA A 39 13.75 -13.99 -7.36
CA ALA A 39 14.08 -13.22 -8.54
C ALA A 39 15.52 -13.57 -8.95
N THR A 40 15.70 -14.18 -10.13
CA THR A 40 17.00 -14.66 -10.61
C THR A 40 17.90 -13.50 -11.05
N SER A 41 18.50 -12.81 -10.07
CA SER A 41 19.68 -11.97 -10.31
C SER A 41 20.94 -12.65 -9.77
N GLU A 42 21.36 -13.73 -10.45
CA GLU A 42 22.73 -14.23 -10.30
C GLU A 42 23.71 -13.14 -10.74
N ALA A 43 24.56 -12.74 -9.79
CA ALA A 43 25.71 -11.88 -10.03
C ALA A 43 26.90 -12.74 -10.49
N ALA A 44 27.05 -12.86 -11.81
CA ALA A 44 28.26 -13.34 -12.46
C ALA A 44 28.47 -12.51 -13.74
N GLY A 45 29.70 -12.04 -13.95
CA GLY A 45 29.99 -10.98 -14.92
C GLY A 45 30.01 -11.43 -16.39
N GLY A 46 29.86 -10.45 -17.29
CA GLY A 46 30.14 -10.57 -18.72
C GLY A 46 28.91 -10.78 -19.61
N GLY A 47 28.80 -9.97 -20.67
CA GLY A 47 27.85 -10.18 -21.77
C GLY A 47 26.61 -9.28 -21.72
N GLY A 48 26.50 -8.37 -22.68
CA GLY A 48 25.36 -7.45 -22.79
C GLY A 48 24.11 -8.11 -23.39
N ALA A 49 23.24 -8.62 -22.52
CA ALA A 49 21.85 -8.93 -22.85
C ALA A 49 20.92 -8.19 -21.88
N SER A 50 19.90 -7.52 -22.41
CA SER A 50 18.88 -6.84 -21.61
C SER A 50 18.05 -7.88 -20.86
N ARG A 51 18.43 -8.17 -19.60
CA ARG A 51 17.70 -9.11 -18.74
C ARG A 51 16.29 -8.56 -18.49
N LEU A 52 15.29 -9.36 -18.84
CA LEU A 52 13.88 -9.04 -18.62
C LEU A 52 13.59 -9.03 -17.10
N TRP A 53 12.98 -7.97 -16.58
CA TRP A 53 12.59 -7.93 -15.18
C TRP A 53 11.26 -8.66 -15.01
N CYS A 54 11.19 -9.67 -14.14
CA CYS A 54 9.97 -10.42 -13.86
C CYS A 54 9.97 -10.93 -12.42
N ILE A 55 8.91 -10.60 -11.68
CA ILE A 55 8.67 -11.10 -10.32
C ILE A 55 7.59 -12.17 -10.43
N CYS A 56 7.83 -13.35 -9.86
CA CYS A 56 6.88 -14.46 -9.90
C CYS A 56 5.99 -14.48 -8.64
N ASP A 57 5.28 -13.38 -8.37
CA ASP A 57 4.29 -13.32 -7.30
C ASP A 57 2.94 -13.88 -7.77
N GLY A 58 2.36 -14.81 -6.99
CA GLY A 58 1.08 -15.43 -7.30
C GLY A 58 -0.09 -14.45 -7.27
N CYS A 59 -0.06 -13.46 -6.37
CA CYS A 59 -1.08 -12.41 -6.32
C CYS A 59 -0.99 -11.52 -7.57
N GLY A 60 0.22 -11.05 -7.91
CA GLY A 60 0.49 -10.28 -9.11
C GLY A 60 0.05 -10.97 -10.41
N ILE A 61 0.33 -12.28 -10.58
CA ILE A 61 -0.10 -13.05 -11.76
C ILE A 61 -1.64 -13.07 -11.88
N ILE A 62 -2.37 -13.24 -10.78
CA ILE A 62 -3.83 -13.19 -10.77
C ILE A 62 -4.32 -11.80 -11.14
N CYS A 63 -3.77 -10.73 -10.53
CA CYS A 63 -4.13 -9.35 -10.83
C CYS A 63 -3.91 -9.01 -12.32
N VAL A 64 -2.76 -9.38 -12.89
CA VAL A 64 -2.43 -9.18 -14.31
C VAL A 64 -3.41 -9.93 -15.22
N SER A 65 -3.76 -11.17 -14.87
CA SER A 65 -4.71 -11.97 -15.63
C SER A 65 -6.09 -11.31 -15.66
N VAL A 66 -6.56 -10.81 -14.52
CA VAL A 66 -7.82 -10.04 -14.40
C VAL A 66 -7.75 -8.74 -15.22
N THR A 67 -6.64 -7.98 -15.16
CA THR A 67 -6.45 -6.76 -15.96
C THR A 67 -6.64 -7.04 -17.45
N TYR A 68 -5.97 -8.05 -18.00
CA TYR A 68 -6.09 -8.38 -19.42
C TYR A 68 -7.47 -8.93 -19.79
N THR A 69 -8.09 -9.76 -18.94
CA THR A 69 -9.47 -10.21 -19.17
C THR A 69 -10.43 -9.02 -19.25
N LEU A 70 -10.36 -8.07 -18.30
CA LEU A 70 -11.23 -6.89 -18.30
C LEU A 70 -11.01 -5.99 -19.52
N LEU A 71 -9.75 -5.71 -19.88
CA LEU A 71 -9.43 -4.89 -21.06
C LEU A 71 -9.93 -5.54 -22.36
N ILE A 72 -9.70 -6.84 -22.55
CA ILE A 72 -10.14 -7.56 -23.76
C ILE A 72 -11.67 -7.65 -23.83
N CYS A 73 -12.35 -7.95 -22.71
CA CYS A 73 -13.81 -8.00 -22.66
C CYS A 73 -14.44 -6.62 -22.94
N ALA A 74 -13.90 -5.55 -22.35
CA ALA A 74 -14.36 -4.19 -22.62
C ALA A 74 -14.14 -3.79 -24.09
N ASN A 75 -12.95 -4.06 -24.65
CA ASN A 75 -12.66 -3.76 -26.04
C ASN A 75 -13.61 -4.50 -27.00
N PHE A 76 -13.83 -5.80 -26.76
CA PHE A 76 -14.75 -6.61 -27.56
C PHE A 76 -16.18 -6.05 -27.55
N VAL A 77 -16.72 -5.72 -26.37
CA VAL A 77 -18.08 -5.18 -26.24
C VAL A 77 -18.20 -3.82 -26.94
N VAL A 78 -17.26 -2.90 -26.73
CA VAL A 78 -17.32 -1.55 -27.33
C VAL A 78 -17.12 -1.58 -28.85
N VAL A 79 -16.21 -2.41 -29.36
CA VAL A 79 -15.99 -2.55 -30.81
C VAL A 79 -17.15 -3.24 -31.52
N LYS A 80 -17.87 -4.16 -30.85
CA LYS A 80 -19.02 -4.87 -31.44
C LYS A 80 -20.35 -4.11 -31.34
N LEU A 81 -20.61 -3.48 -30.20
CA LEU A 81 -21.94 -2.96 -29.84
C LEU A 81 -21.96 -1.45 -29.60
N GLY A 82 -20.81 -0.81 -29.37
CA GLY A 82 -20.71 0.61 -29.08
C GLY A 82 -21.18 1.50 -30.22
N LYS A 83 -22.01 2.51 -29.91
CA LYS A 83 -22.51 3.50 -30.89
C LYS A 83 -21.99 4.89 -30.54
N TRP A 84 -21.39 5.54 -31.53
CA TRP A 84 -20.76 6.85 -31.34
C TRP A 84 -21.70 7.96 -31.81
N PRO A 85 -21.81 9.10 -31.09
CA PRO A 85 -22.72 10.20 -31.43
C PRO A 85 -22.26 11.04 -32.64
N LEU A 86 -21.36 10.50 -33.46
CA LEU A 86 -20.78 11.13 -34.63
C LEU A 86 -21.14 10.28 -35.87
N GLY A 87 -21.56 10.93 -36.95
CA GLY A 87 -21.91 10.23 -38.21
C GLY A 87 -20.78 9.32 -38.74
N ALA A 88 -21.08 8.46 -39.73
CA ALA A 88 -20.26 7.30 -40.10
C ALA A 88 -18.72 7.48 -40.08
N MET A 89 -18.19 8.58 -40.66
CA MET A 89 -16.76 8.90 -40.60
C MET A 89 -16.22 9.15 -39.19
N GLY A 90 -16.97 9.88 -38.36
CA GLY A 90 -16.63 10.13 -36.96
C GLY A 90 -16.74 8.87 -36.10
N THR A 91 -17.74 8.01 -36.35
CA THR A 91 -17.82 6.67 -35.75
C THR A 91 -16.56 5.84 -36.06
N ALA A 92 -16.13 5.79 -37.32
CA ALA A 92 -14.91 5.08 -37.71
C ALA A 92 -13.64 5.68 -37.07
N ALA A 93 -13.55 7.01 -36.98
CA ALA A 93 -12.44 7.70 -36.31
C ALA A 93 -12.41 7.42 -34.80
N SER A 94 -13.55 7.43 -34.12
CA SER A 94 -13.65 7.11 -32.68
C SER A 94 -13.28 5.65 -32.39
N LEU A 95 -13.71 4.70 -33.21
CA LEU A 95 -13.29 3.29 -33.10
C LEU A 95 -11.78 3.12 -33.32
N GLY A 96 -11.21 3.78 -34.34
CA GLY A 96 -9.77 3.75 -34.58
C GLY A 96 -8.94 4.36 -33.44
N LEU A 97 -9.44 5.43 -32.82
CA LEU A 97 -8.81 6.06 -31.65
C LEU A 97 -8.94 5.18 -30.38
N TYR A 98 -10.09 4.52 -30.20
CA TYR A 98 -10.33 3.60 -29.11
C TYR A 98 -9.40 2.37 -29.18
N GLU A 99 -9.28 1.74 -30.35
CA GLU A 99 -8.36 0.61 -30.59
C GLU A 99 -6.89 1.05 -30.43
N LEU A 100 -6.53 2.27 -30.86
CA LEU A 100 -5.21 2.83 -30.62
C LEU A 100 -4.92 2.95 -29.11
N TRP A 101 -5.87 3.44 -28.31
CA TRP A 101 -5.71 3.50 -26.84
C TRP A 101 -5.66 2.12 -26.20
N PHE A 102 -6.42 1.14 -26.71
CA PHE A 102 -6.33 -0.26 -26.29
C PHE A 102 -4.90 -0.79 -26.49
N LEU A 103 -4.37 -0.74 -27.72
CA LEU A 103 -3.00 -1.18 -28.03
C LEU A 103 -1.94 -0.44 -27.19
N LEU A 104 -2.09 0.88 -26.99
CA LEU A 104 -1.19 1.67 -26.16
C LEU A 104 -1.29 1.32 -24.66
N SER A 105 -2.47 0.96 -24.14
CA SER A 105 -2.62 0.46 -22.77
C SER A 105 -1.94 -0.90 -22.56
N ILE A 106 -2.09 -1.83 -23.51
CA ILE A 106 -1.43 -3.14 -23.47
C ILE A 106 0.10 -2.96 -23.50
N TRP A 107 0.61 -2.10 -24.38
CA TRP A 107 2.03 -1.80 -24.50
C TRP A 107 2.61 -1.11 -23.26
N SER A 108 1.94 -0.08 -22.73
CA SER A 108 2.37 0.63 -21.51
C SER A 108 2.32 -0.27 -20.27
N HIS A 109 1.33 -1.16 -20.16
CA HIS A 109 1.27 -2.19 -19.12
C HIS A 109 2.46 -3.15 -19.22
N LEU A 110 2.63 -3.81 -20.38
CA LEU A 110 3.75 -4.76 -20.61
C LEU A 110 5.11 -4.12 -20.35
N THR A 111 5.32 -2.88 -20.80
CA THR A 111 6.59 -2.18 -20.55
C THR A 111 6.77 -1.80 -19.08
N CYS A 112 5.71 -1.43 -18.35
CA CYS A 112 5.78 -1.20 -16.90
C CYS A 112 6.09 -2.47 -16.10
N MET A 113 5.44 -3.60 -16.46
CA MET A 113 5.69 -4.91 -15.86
C MET A 113 7.14 -5.37 -16.04
N LEU A 114 7.65 -5.28 -17.27
CA LEU A 114 8.89 -5.97 -17.69
C LEU A 114 10.16 -5.10 -17.61
N THR A 115 10.01 -3.83 -17.26
CA THR A 115 11.13 -2.90 -17.04
C THR A 115 11.58 -2.94 -15.58
N ASP A 116 12.89 -3.01 -15.37
CA ASP A 116 13.51 -2.84 -14.06
C ASP A 116 13.03 -1.50 -13.44
N PRO A 117 12.42 -1.49 -12.24
CA PRO A 117 11.90 -0.29 -11.62
C PRO A 117 12.97 0.69 -11.12
N GLY A 118 14.25 0.29 -11.14
CA GLY A 118 15.38 1.04 -10.57
C GLY A 118 16.05 0.28 -9.42
N ALA A 119 16.22 -1.04 -9.57
CA ALA A 119 16.71 -1.93 -8.54
C ALA A 119 18.20 -1.72 -8.26
N CYS A 120 18.54 -1.35 -7.01
CA CYS A 120 19.93 -1.11 -6.61
C CYS A 120 20.76 -2.40 -6.71
N PRO A 121 22.02 -2.35 -7.17
CA PRO A 121 22.95 -3.50 -7.13
C PRO A 121 23.28 -3.92 -5.68
N PHE A 122 23.52 -5.21 -5.47
CA PHE A 122 23.90 -5.76 -4.16
C PHE A 122 25.38 -5.50 -3.82
N ASP A 123 26.19 -5.40 -4.87
CA ASP A 123 27.64 -5.27 -4.92
C ASP A 123 28.10 -3.80 -5.06
N ALA A 124 27.21 -2.82 -4.81
CA ALA A 124 27.63 -1.43 -4.70
C ALA A 124 28.65 -1.26 -3.56
N GLU A 125 29.81 -0.72 -3.90
CA GLU A 125 30.80 -0.24 -2.93
C GLU A 125 30.16 0.83 -2.04
N ALA A 126 30.41 0.74 -0.74
CA ALA A 126 29.89 1.67 0.26
C ALA A 126 30.97 2.69 0.62
N GLU A 127 30.66 3.96 0.51
CA GLU A 127 31.50 5.02 1.06
C GLU A 127 31.25 5.18 2.56
N GLU A 128 32.23 5.75 3.27
CA GLU A 128 32.15 5.93 4.73
C GLU A 128 31.05 6.94 5.09
N GLY A 129 30.00 6.46 5.75
CA GLY A 129 28.78 7.23 6.07
C GLY A 129 27.53 6.87 5.25
N ASP A 130 27.63 5.97 4.25
CA ASP A 130 26.46 5.57 3.46
C ASP A 130 25.41 4.81 4.29
N ARG A 131 24.15 5.28 4.22
CA ARG A 131 23.01 4.54 4.76
C ARG A 131 22.91 3.18 4.06
N ARG A 132 22.93 2.08 4.81
CA ARG A 132 22.82 0.71 4.28
C ARG A 132 21.44 0.10 4.49
N CYS A 133 21.06 -0.84 3.63
CA CYS A 133 19.84 -1.63 3.81
C CYS A 133 20.09 -2.85 4.70
N ASN A 134 19.37 -2.96 5.82
CA ASN A 134 19.51 -4.10 6.74
C ASN A 134 19.22 -5.47 6.11
N LYS A 135 18.39 -5.51 5.05
CA LYS A 135 18.04 -6.74 4.31
C LYS A 135 19.01 -7.01 3.15
N CYS A 136 19.20 -6.05 2.24
CA CYS A 136 20.10 -6.24 1.08
C CYS A 136 21.59 -6.23 1.43
N LYS A 137 21.98 -5.72 2.62
CA LYS A 137 23.36 -5.41 3.06
C LYS A 137 24.16 -4.42 2.19
N ALA A 138 23.59 -3.98 1.07
CA ALA A 138 24.13 -2.97 0.16
C ALA A 138 23.87 -1.52 0.63
N PRO A 139 24.64 -0.53 0.11
CA PRO A 139 24.29 0.88 0.14
C PRO A 139 22.86 1.15 -0.33
N LYS A 140 22.19 2.11 0.32
CA LYS A 140 20.83 2.53 0.04
C LYS A 140 20.84 3.98 -0.43
N PRO A 141 20.75 4.24 -1.76
CA PRO A 141 20.73 5.60 -2.30
C PRO A 141 19.61 6.47 -1.71
N PRO A 142 19.74 7.81 -1.74
CA PRO A 142 18.65 8.73 -1.40
C PRO A 142 17.37 8.42 -2.20
N SER A 143 16.21 8.51 -1.53
CA SER A 143 14.88 8.13 -2.04
C SER A 143 14.77 6.67 -2.56
N ALA A 144 15.73 5.78 -2.30
CA ALA A 144 15.52 4.36 -2.50
C ALA A 144 14.77 3.75 -1.31
N HIS A 145 13.90 2.76 -1.52
CA HIS A 145 13.24 2.03 -0.44
C HIS A 145 13.28 0.52 -0.72
N HIS A 146 13.37 -0.29 0.34
CA HIS A 146 13.39 -1.75 0.20
C HIS A 146 11.96 -2.29 0.12
N CYS A 147 11.60 -2.90 -1.01
CA CYS A 147 10.36 -3.64 -1.12
C CYS A 147 10.59 -5.09 -0.69
N SER A 148 9.76 -5.61 0.22
CA SER A 148 9.81 -7.01 0.65
C SER A 148 9.26 -8.00 -0.38
N VAL A 149 8.48 -7.56 -1.38
CA VAL A 149 7.96 -8.42 -2.46
C VAL A 149 8.96 -8.49 -3.62
N CYS A 150 9.56 -7.36 -4.00
CA CYS A 150 10.65 -7.30 -4.98
C CYS A 150 12.02 -7.73 -4.38
N GLU A 151 12.07 -8.07 -3.08
CA GLU A 151 13.25 -8.40 -2.24
C GLU A 151 14.47 -7.49 -2.40
N ARG A 152 14.26 -6.23 -2.84
CA ARG A 152 15.33 -5.35 -3.31
C ARG A 152 15.06 -3.89 -2.98
N CYS A 153 16.12 -3.09 -2.90
CA CYS A 153 16.02 -1.65 -2.84
C CYS A 153 15.70 -1.10 -4.23
N ILE A 154 14.64 -0.30 -4.34
CA ILE A 154 14.17 0.33 -5.57
C ILE A 154 14.36 1.84 -5.45
N LEU A 155 15.02 2.46 -6.43
CA LEU A 155 15.28 3.90 -6.51
C LEU A 155 13.99 4.69 -6.80
N LYS A 156 13.76 5.77 -6.06
CA LYS A 156 12.50 6.55 -6.06
C LYS A 156 11.27 5.63 -6.04
N MET A 157 11.28 4.65 -5.12
CA MET A 157 10.16 3.74 -4.97
C MET A 157 8.90 4.51 -4.61
N ASP A 158 7.84 4.33 -5.39
CA ASP A 158 6.54 4.93 -5.12
C ASP A 158 5.66 3.93 -4.35
N HIS A 159 5.41 2.76 -4.95
CA HIS A 159 4.71 1.65 -4.29
C HIS A 159 5.06 0.31 -4.95
N HIS A 160 4.69 -0.80 -4.32
CA HIS A 160 4.59 -2.09 -5.00
C HIS A 160 3.17 -2.25 -5.55
N CYS A 161 3.03 -2.55 -6.84
CA CYS A 161 1.73 -2.61 -7.51
C CYS A 161 1.42 -4.04 -7.96
N PRO A 162 0.51 -4.78 -7.27
CA PRO A 162 0.12 -6.13 -7.68
C PRO A 162 -0.45 -6.16 -9.11
N TRP A 163 -1.20 -5.13 -9.51
CA TRP A 163 -1.74 -5.00 -10.87
C TRP A 163 -0.67 -4.93 -11.96
N MET A 164 0.53 -4.43 -11.65
CA MET A 164 1.69 -4.43 -12.55
C MET A 164 2.63 -5.61 -12.29
N ASN A 165 2.35 -6.45 -11.29
CA ASN A 165 3.26 -7.49 -10.79
C ASN A 165 4.71 -6.99 -10.62
N ASN A 166 4.86 -5.72 -10.21
CA ASN A 166 6.15 -5.03 -10.17
C ASN A 166 6.12 -3.88 -9.15
N CYS A 167 7.30 -3.51 -8.66
CA CYS A 167 7.50 -2.23 -7.99
C CYS A 167 7.36 -1.07 -9.00
N ILE A 168 6.84 0.07 -8.57
CA ILE A 168 6.85 1.33 -9.33
C ILE A 168 8.00 2.19 -8.78
N GLY A 169 8.90 2.60 -9.64
CA GLY A 169 10.11 3.35 -9.27
C GLY A 169 10.65 4.21 -10.42
N ALA A 170 11.85 4.77 -10.23
CA ALA A 170 12.46 5.78 -11.09
C ALA A 170 12.45 5.46 -12.59
N TRP A 171 12.57 4.19 -12.98
CA TRP A 171 12.75 3.79 -14.37
C TRP A 171 11.46 3.33 -15.06
N ASN A 172 10.44 2.90 -14.32
CA ASN A 172 9.15 2.47 -14.90
C ASN A 172 7.94 3.38 -14.59
N GLN A 173 8.09 4.42 -13.77
CA GLN A 173 7.03 5.40 -13.46
C GLN A 173 6.39 6.02 -14.71
N LYS A 174 7.18 6.32 -15.77
CA LYS A 174 6.65 6.82 -17.05
C LYS A 174 5.65 5.84 -17.69
N HIS A 175 5.96 4.55 -17.67
CA HIS A 175 5.11 3.50 -18.25
C HIS A 175 3.81 3.33 -17.45
N PHE A 176 3.91 3.42 -16.12
CA PHE A 176 2.76 3.45 -15.21
C PHE A 176 1.82 4.64 -15.50
N MET A 177 2.37 5.86 -15.67
CA MET A 177 1.58 7.05 -16.01
C MET A 177 0.87 6.95 -17.35
N LEU A 178 1.56 6.41 -18.37
CA LEU A 178 0.97 6.19 -19.68
C LEU A 178 -0.16 5.15 -19.63
N PHE A 179 0.01 4.06 -18.88
CA PHE A 179 -1.03 3.07 -18.66
C PHE A 179 -2.29 3.68 -18.02
N LEU A 180 -2.13 4.41 -16.91
CA LEU A 180 -3.25 5.06 -16.23
C LEU A 180 -4.01 6.00 -17.17
N LEU A 181 -3.30 6.79 -17.99
CA LEU A 181 -3.90 7.67 -19.00
C LEU A 181 -4.69 6.90 -20.05
N TYR A 182 -4.11 5.86 -20.68
CA TYR A 182 -4.77 5.12 -21.75
C TYR A 182 -5.95 4.26 -21.27
N VAL A 183 -5.91 3.77 -20.04
CA VAL A 183 -7.05 3.07 -19.42
C VAL A 183 -8.16 4.07 -19.06
N ALA A 184 -7.84 5.22 -18.45
CA ALA A 184 -8.84 6.25 -18.15
C ALA A 184 -9.54 6.74 -19.44
N LEU A 185 -8.79 6.99 -20.51
CA LEU A 185 -9.33 7.37 -21.82
C LEU A 185 -10.25 6.29 -22.40
N GLN A 186 -9.85 5.00 -22.36
CA GLN A 186 -10.72 3.90 -22.76
C GLN A 186 -12.00 3.80 -21.93
N CYS A 187 -11.92 3.93 -20.60
CA CYS A 187 -13.08 3.89 -19.72
C CYS A 187 -14.11 4.97 -20.09
N TRP A 188 -13.68 6.23 -20.21
CA TRP A 188 -14.58 7.33 -20.59
C TRP A 188 -15.11 7.20 -22.01
N ALA A 189 -14.30 6.71 -22.95
CA ALA A 189 -14.71 6.46 -24.32
C ALA A 189 -15.74 5.31 -24.42
N ALA A 190 -15.58 4.26 -23.62
CA ALA A 190 -16.55 3.17 -23.48
C ALA A 190 -17.88 3.68 -22.92
N VAL A 191 -17.85 4.52 -21.87
CA VAL A 191 -19.06 5.16 -21.32
C VAL A 191 -19.80 5.98 -22.38
N ILE A 192 -19.10 6.80 -23.17
CA ILE A 192 -19.71 7.59 -24.26
C ILE A 192 -20.34 6.67 -25.34
N SER A 193 -19.63 5.62 -25.74
CA SER A 193 -20.08 4.70 -26.80
C SER A 193 -21.27 3.81 -26.36
N LEU A 194 -21.29 3.41 -25.10
CA LEU A 194 -22.40 2.63 -24.53
C LEU A 194 -23.62 3.51 -24.19
N CYS A 195 -23.42 4.76 -23.78
CA CYS A 195 -24.51 5.75 -23.74
C CYS A 195 -25.20 5.89 -25.10
N GLY A 196 -24.42 5.98 -26.19
CA GLY A 196 -24.97 6.02 -27.55
C GLY A 196 -25.76 4.76 -27.90
N TYR A 197 -25.30 3.58 -27.48
CA TYR A 197 -26.04 2.32 -27.66
C TYR A 197 -27.38 2.32 -26.91
N PHE A 198 -27.41 2.72 -25.64
CA PHE A 198 -28.64 2.75 -24.84
C PHE A 198 -29.66 3.77 -25.35
N LEU A 199 -29.22 4.94 -25.85
CA LEU A 199 -30.11 5.95 -26.43
C LEU A 199 -30.77 5.47 -27.72
N ASP A 200 -30.03 4.77 -28.58
CA ASP A 200 -30.54 4.17 -29.82
C ASP A 200 -31.48 2.98 -29.55
N ALA A 201 -31.13 2.12 -28.59
CA ALA A 201 -31.98 1.01 -28.14
C ALA A 201 -33.31 1.52 -27.55
N ALA A 202 -33.28 2.60 -26.76
CA ALA A 202 -34.49 3.22 -26.20
C ALA A 202 -35.39 3.88 -27.26
N GLY A 203 -34.83 4.27 -28.42
CA GLY A 203 -35.57 4.84 -29.55
C GLY A 203 -36.10 3.82 -30.57
N SER A 204 -35.79 2.54 -30.41
CA SER A 204 -36.05 1.51 -31.43
C SER A 204 -37.23 0.60 -31.07
N ASP A 205 -38.22 0.53 -31.98
CA ASP A 205 -39.28 -0.48 -31.95
C ASP A 205 -38.66 -1.89 -32.08
N GLY A 206 -38.58 -2.64 -30.97
CA GLY A 206 -37.91 -3.94 -30.92
C GLY A 206 -38.46 -5.01 -31.87
N PRO A 207 -37.72 -6.13 -32.11
CA PRO A 207 -38.07 -7.11 -33.13
C PRO A 207 -39.43 -7.77 -32.90
N LYS A 208 -40.42 -7.46 -33.74
CA LYS A 208 -41.79 -7.99 -33.61
C LYS A 208 -41.81 -9.49 -33.94
N PRO A 209 -42.57 -10.32 -33.18
CA PRO A 209 -42.60 -11.77 -33.39
C PRO A 209 -43.25 -12.14 -34.73
N PRO A 210 -42.86 -13.28 -35.35
CA PRO A 210 -43.40 -13.70 -36.64
C PRO A 210 -44.91 -13.97 -36.55
N ARG A 211 -45.68 -13.37 -37.47
CA ARG A 211 -47.14 -13.49 -37.51
C ARG A 211 -47.54 -14.95 -37.69
N ILE A 212 -48.52 -15.39 -36.90
CA ILE A 212 -49.12 -16.72 -37.05
C ILE A 212 -49.80 -16.78 -38.43
N PRO A 213 -49.58 -17.84 -39.25
CA PRO A 213 -50.30 -18.02 -40.51
C PRO A 213 -51.82 -17.93 -40.31
N GLY A 214 -52.49 -17.19 -41.20
CA GLY A 214 -53.84 -16.65 -40.94
C GLY A 214 -54.89 -17.70 -40.54
N GLY A 215 -55.73 -17.35 -39.56
CA GLY A 215 -56.79 -18.19 -39.02
C GLY A 215 -58.00 -18.38 -39.96
N GLY A 216 -57.75 -18.96 -41.14
CA GLY A 216 -58.78 -19.37 -42.10
C GLY A 216 -58.60 -20.83 -42.51
N PHE A 217 -59.53 -21.35 -43.32
CA PHE A 217 -59.63 -22.76 -43.74
C PHE A 217 -58.36 -23.31 -44.45
N LEU A 218 -57.44 -22.45 -44.89
CA LEU A 218 -56.13 -22.82 -45.44
C LEU A 218 -55.08 -23.21 -44.36
N ALA A 219 -55.42 -23.20 -43.07
CA ALA A 219 -54.56 -23.60 -41.96
C ALA A 219 -54.28 -25.13 -41.89
N GLN A 220 -54.15 -25.81 -43.03
CA GLN A 220 -53.83 -27.23 -43.13
C GLN A 220 -52.46 -27.51 -43.77
N ASP A 221 -51.79 -26.54 -44.38
CA ASP A 221 -50.44 -26.77 -44.92
C ASP A 221 -49.39 -26.96 -43.79
N ASP A 222 -48.78 -28.14 -43.77
CA ASP A 222 -47.68 -28.47 -42.85
C ASP A 222 -46.37 -27.77 -43.21
N ALA A 223 -46.16 -27.38 -44.47
CA ALA A 223 -44.98 -26.61 -44.88
C ALA A 223 -45.01 -25.21 -44.27
N ALA A 224 -46.13 -24.48 -44.39
CA ALA A 224 -46.33 -23.18 -43.73
C ALA A 224 -46.17 -23.25 -42.20
N ARG A 225 -46.65 -24.33 -41.54
CA ARG A 225 -46.39 -24.55 -40.10
C ARG A 225 -44.91 -24.79 -39.80
N ALA A 226 -44.22 -25.59 -40.62
CA ALA A 226 -42.80 -25.86 -40.45
C ALA A 226 -41.94 -24.61 -40.69
N GLU A 227 -42.34 -23.74 -41.61
CA GLU A 227 -41.73 -22.43 -41.84
C GLU A 227 -41.91 -21.49 -40.66
N TRP A 228 -43.14 -21.24 -40.20
CA TRP A 228 -43.37 -20.40 -39.02
C TRP A 228 -42.63 -20.90 -37.77
N ARG A 229 -42.51 -22.23 -37.56
CA ARG A 229 -41.70 -22.81 -36.48
C ARG A 229 -40.20 -22.52 -36.64
N ARG A 230 -39.67 -22.47 -37.87
CA ARG A 230 -38.27 -22.07 -38.15
C ARG A 230 -38.06 -20.59 -37.88
N GLU A 231 -38.98 -19.73 -38.34
CA GLU A 231 -38.92 -18.28 -38.07
C GLU A 231 -39.03 -17.96 -36.59
N LYS A 232 -39.97 -18.61 -35.86
CA LYS A 232 -40.12 -18.44 -34.42
C LYS A 232 -38.85 -18.83 -33.68
N ARG A 233 -38.20 -19.95 -34.02
CA ARG A 233 -36.90 -20.31 -33.42
C ARG A 233 -35.82 -19.27 -33.67
N LYS A 234 -35.66 -18.81 -34.93
CA LYS A 234 -34.72 -17.72 -35.26
C LYS A 234 -34.99 -16.43 -34.48
N TRP A 235 -36.26 -16.06 -34.29
CA TRP A 235 -36.65 -14.91 -33.48
C TRP A 235 -36.32 -15.12 -31.99
N GLN A 236 -36.53 -16.32 -31.45
CA GLN A 236 -36.13 -16.65 -30.06
C GLN A 236 -34.60 -16.63 -29.88
N GLU A 237 -33.86 -17.19 -30.84
CA GLU A 237 -32.39 -17.18 -30.86
C GLU A 237 -31.84 -15.73 -30.90
N THR A 238 -32.44 -14.84 -31.70
CA THR A 238 -32.02 -13.42 -31.70
C THR A 238 -32.44 -12.67 -30.45
N GLN A 239 -33.59 -12.96 -29.82
CA GLN A 239 -33.92 -12.37 -28.51
C GLN A 239 -32.87 -12.75 -27.45
N VAL A 240 -32.52 -14.04 -27.33
CA VAL A 240 -31.53 -14.50 -26.34
C VAL A 240 -30.14 -13.89 -26.59
N SER A 241 -29.72 -13.74 -27.86
CA SER A 241 -28.48 -13.03 -28.19
C SER A 241 -28.53 -11.57 -27.74
N ASN A 242 -29.62 -10.85 -28.07
CA ASN A 242 -29.80 -9.45 -27.71
C ASN A 242 -29.82 -9.24 -26.19
N GLU A 243 -30.48 -10.12 -25.42
CA GLU A 243 -30.50 -10.07 -23.95
C GLU A 243 -29.09 -10.22 -23.35
N GLY A 244 -28.29 -11.14 -23.88
CA GLY A 244 -26.89 -11.33 -23.49
C GLY A 244 -26.00 -10.13 -23.85
N GLU A 245 -26.18 -9.57 -25.04
CA GLU A 245 -25.48 -8.36 -25.51
C GLU A 245 -25.80 -7.14 -24.62
N ILE A 246 -27.09 -6.92 -24.30
CA ILE A 246 -27.52 -5.85 -23.40
C ILE A 246 -26.93 -6.03 -22.00
N LEU A 247 -26.94 -7.25 -21.45
CA LEU A 247 -26.34 -7.55 -20.14
C LEU A 247 -24.83 -7.24 -20.12
N CYS A 248 -24.10 -7.64 -21.17
CA CYS A 248 -22.69 -7.31 -21.34
C CYS A 248 -22.46 -5.79 -21.43
N CYS A 249 -23.26 -5.06 -22.21
CA CYS A 249 -23.19 -3.61 -22.30
C CYS A 249 -23.42 -2.94 -20.93
N VAL A 250 -24.43 -3.37 -20.17
CA VAL A 250 -24.74 -2.83 -18.83
C VAL A 250 -23.60 -3.10 -17.85
N MET A 251 -23.05 -4.32 -17.84
CA MET A 251 -21.91 -4.68 -16.99
C MET A 251 -20.67 -3.83 -17.32
N ILE A 252 -20.27 -3.76 -18.60
CA ILE A 252 -19.10 -2.98 -19.02
C ILE A 252 -19.31 -1.47 -18.77
N PHE A 253 -20.54 -0.96 -18.89
CA PHE A 253 -20.85 0.44 -18.58
C PHE A 253 -20.52 0.81 -17.12
N PHE A 254 -21.01 0.03 -16.15
CA PHE A 254 -20.73 0.28 -14.74
C PHE A 254 -19.27 0.03 -14.37
N VAL A 255 -18.65 -1.03 -14.91
CA VAL A 255 -17.21 -1.31 -14.73
C VAL A 255 -16.37 -0.14 -15.26
N ALA A 256 -16.69 0.39 -16.45
CA ALA A 256 -15.99 1.53 -17.03
C ALA A 256 -16.14 2.81 -16.21
N ILE A 257 -17.29 3.07 -15.58
CA ILE A 257 -17.46 4.20 -14.66
C ILE A 257 -16.58 4.04 -13.42
N ILE A 258 -16.64 2.88 -12.75
CA ILE A 258 -15.91 2.63 -11.49
C ILE A 258 -14.40 2.69 -11.73
N PHE A 259 -13.89 1.95 -12.72
CA PHE A 259 -12.46 1.97 -13.06
C PHE A 259 -12.03 3.29 -13.69
N GLY A 260 -12.88 3.95 -14.48
CA GLY A 260 -12.59 5.27 -15.06
C GLY A 260 -12.40 6.34 -14.00
N LEU A 261 -13.28 6.40 -12.99
CA LEU A 261 -13.13 7.30 -11.84
C LEU A 261 -11.86 6.99 -11.03
N PHE A 262 -11.66 5.71 -10.66
CA PHE A 262 -10.51 5.28 -9.86
C PHE A 262 -9.17 5.58 -10.56
N THR A 263 -9.03 5.20 -11.84
CA THR A 263 -7.80 5.46 -12.62
C THR A 263 -7.58 6.95 -12.88
N SER A 264 -8.64 7.74 -13.08
CA SER A 264 -8.53 9.19 -13.21
C SER A 264 -8.02 9.85 -11.92
N VAL A 265 -8.52 9.43 -10.75
CA VAL A 265 -8.04 9.92 -9.45
C VAL A 265 -6.58 9.53 -9.21
N MET A 266 -6.21 8.27 -9.45
CA MET A 266 -4.81 7.82 -9.35
C MET A 266 -3.88 8.59 -10.30
N PHE A 267 -4.30 8.84 -11.54
CA PHE A 267 -3.52 9.59 -12.52
C PHE A 267 -3.29 11.04 -12.07
N VAL A 268 -4.31 11.70 -11.52
CA VAL A 268 -4.20 13.07 -10.98
C VAL A 268 -3.29 13.12 -9.75
N ASP A 269 -3.40 12.16 -8.82
CA ASP A 269 -2.51 12.11 -7.65
C ASP A 269 -1.05 11.90 -8.07
N GLN A 270 -0.79 10.96 -8.97
CA GLN A 270 0.55 10.71 -9.50
C GLN A 270 1.11 11.89 -10.30
N LEU A 271 0.28 12.61 -11.08
CA LEU A 271 0.68 13.88 -11.69
C LEU A 271 1.04 14.94 -10.65
N SER A 272 0.29 15.01 -9.54
CA SER A 272 0.57 15.92 -8.43
C SER A 272 1.91 15.59 -7.76
N ASN A 273 2.15 14.31 -7.45
CA ASN A 273 3.40 13.80 -6.86
C ASN A 273 4.62 14.10 -7.78
N ILE A 274 4.47 13.89 -9.10
CA ILE A 274 5.49 14.29 -10.08
C ILE A 274 5.71 15.81 -10.07
N SER A 275 4.64 16.61 -9.99
CA SER A 275 4.75 18.08 -9.98
C SER A 275 5.49 18.62 -8.74
N SER A 276 5.21 18.06 -7.55
CA SER A 276 5.93 18.37 -6.30
C SER A 276 7.32 17.71 -6.19
N ASN A 277 7.68 16.85 -7.16
CA ASN A 277 8.88 16.00 -7.14
C ASN A 277 9.01 15.17 -5.84
N GLN A 278 7.87 14.66 -5.35
CA GLN A 278 7.77 13.72 -4.24
C GLN A 278 7.32 12.36 -4.77
N THR A 279 7.85 11.26 -4.24
CA THR A 279 7.17 9.96 -4.33
C THR A 279 6.02 9.91 -3.32
N GLY A 280 5.09 8.98 -3.48
CA GLY A 280 4.07 8.68 -2.46
C GLY A 280 4.69 8.37 -1.09
N ILE A 281 5.88 7.78 -1.07
CA ILE A 281 6.64 7.54 0.18
C ILE A 281 7.21 8.85 0.74
N ASP A 282 7.84 9.70 -0.07
CA ASP A 282 8.38 11.00 0.39
C ASP A 282 7.28 11.89 0.99
N ARG A 283 6.06 11.85 0.40
CA ARG A 283 4.87 12.57 0.85
C ARG A 283 4.29 12.02 2.17
N LEU A 284 4.30 10.69 2.35
CA LEU A 284 3.93 10.04 3.61
C LEU A 284 4.97 10.19 4.73
N GLN A 285 6.22 10.51 4.38
CA GLN A 285 7.33 10.69 5.32
C GLN A 285 7.63 12.17 5.64
N GLU A 286 6.78 13.11 5.20
CA GLU A 286 6.97 14.57 5.32
C GLU A 286 8.38 15.07 4.93
N SER A 287 9.07 14.38 4.02
CA SER A 287 10.43 14.76 3.64
C SER A 287 10.37 16.03 2.78
N GLN A 288 10.84 17.17 3.33
CA GLN A 288 10.97 18.43 2.59
C GLN A 288 12.17 18.45 1.62
N SER A 289 12.47 17.31 0.98
CA SER A 289 13.58 17.16 0.03
C SER A 289 13.26 17.72 -1.37
N GLY A 290 11.98 17.90 -1.68
CA GLY A 290 11.50 18.45 -2.94
C GLY A 290 11.41 19.97 -2.95
N LYS A 291 12.46 20.66 -3.43
CA LYS A 291 12.26 22.02 -3.98
C LYS A 291 11.29 21.92 -5.16
N GLU A 292 10.20 22.65 -5.11
CA GLU A 292 9.26 22.77 -6.24
C GLU A 292 10.04 23.13 -7.52
N ARG A 293 9.84 22.34 -8.57
CA ARG A 293 10.38 22.62 -9.90
C ARG A 293 9.23 22.98 -10.82
N PRO A 294 9.45 23.83 -11.84
CA PRO A 294 8.45 24.03 -12.89
C PRO A 294 7.99 22.67 -13.44
N PHE A 295 6.67 22.49 -13.59
CA PHE A 295 6.05 21.22 -14.00
C PHE A 295 6.74 20.59 -15.23
N ARG A 296 7.18 21.43 -16.18
CA ARG A 296 7.94 21.03 -17.37
C ARG A 296 9.24 20.28 -17.03
N ASP A 297 9.98 20.73 -16.02
CA ASP A 297 11.28 20.20 -15.64
C ASP A 297 11.12 18.88 -14.86
N SER A 298 10.12 18.80 -13.97
CA SER A 298 9.74 17.53 -13.32
C SER A 298 9.29 16.48 -14.33
N MET A 299 8.44 16.88 -15.29
CA MET A 299 8.00 16.00 -16.37
C MET A 299 9.16 15.59 -17.27
N GLN A 300 10.12 16.48 -17.54
CA GLN A 300 11.32 16.15 -18.28
C GLN A 300 12.20 15.14 -17.53
N VAL A 301 12.32 15.21 -16.20
CA VAL A 301 13.03 14.18 -15.41
C VAL A 301 12.37 12.81 -15.57
N VAL A 302 11.05 12.69 -15.40
CA VAL A 302 10.32 11.42 -15.55
C VAL A 302 10.38 10.89 -16.99
N CYS A 303 10.29 11.78 -17.99
CA CYS A 303 10.32 11.38 -19.40
C CYS A 303 11.72 11.04 -19.93
N ALA A 304 12.79 11.69 -19.43
CA ALA A 304 14.15 11.54 -19.96
C ALA A 304 14.90 10.29 -19.47
N HIS A 305 14.54 9.72 -18.31
CA HIS A 305 15.14 8.46 -17.84
C HIS A 305 14.80 7.27 -18.76
N SER A 306 13.77 7.41 -19.60
CA SER A 306 13.41 6.46 -20.67
C SER A 306 14.24 6.64 -21.94
N THR A 307 15.11 7.65 -22.05
CA THR A 307 15.84 7.99 -23.28
C THR A 307 17.31 8.36 -23.03
N LYS A 308 18.20 7.35 -22.97
CA LYS A 308 19.58 7.52 -23.45
C LYS A 308 19.58 7.41 -24.99
N ALA A 309 19.03 8.43 -25.63
CA ALA A 309 19.17 8.70 -27.06
C ALA A 309 19.58 10.18 -27.22
N PRO A 310 20.40 10.54 -28.22
CA PRO A 310 20.99 11.88 -28.30
C PRO A 310 19.94 12.97 -28.52
N ALA A 311 20.26 14.19 -28.07
CA ALA A 311 19.32 15.30 -28.00
C ALA A 311 18.74 15.68 -29.39
N GLY A 312 17.41 15.70 -29.50
CA GLY A 312 16.71 16.12 -30.73
C GLY A 312 15.23 15.74 -30.82
N ALA A 313 14.75 14.75 -30.05
CA ALA A 313 13.36 14.29 -30.11
C ALA A 313 12.45 14.96 -29.06
N SER A 314 11.26 15.37 -29.48
CA SER A 314 10.23 15.97 -28.62
C SER A 314 9.42 14.91 -27.87
N ALA A 315 8.64 15.35 -26.86
CA ALA A 315 7.97 14.50 -25.86
C ALA A 315 6.87 13.53 -26.38
N LEU A 316 6.73 13.34 -27.69
CA LEU A 316 5.65 12.56 -28.31
C LEU A 316 6.10 11.67 -29.50
N GLN A 317 7.39 11.32 -29.63
CA GLN A 317 7.83 10.34 -30.65
C GLN A 317 7.95 8.90 -30.09
N PRO A 318 7.14 7.95 -30.58
CA PRO A 318 7.38 6.51 -30.49
C PRO A 318 8.14 5.98 -31.72
N PHE A 319 8.51 4.69 -31.70
CA PHE A 319 9.16 3.92 -32.78
C PHE A 319 10.56 4.38 -33.24
N HIS A 320 11.62 3.65 -32.81
CA HIS A 320 12.59 3.07 -33.76
C HIS A 320 13.63 2.08 -33.18
N ALA A 321 13.79 1.96 -31.86
CA ALA A 321 14.95 1.30 -31.25
C ALA A 321 14.78 -0.19 -30.85
N GLN A 322 13.93 -0.97 -31.54
CA GLN A 322 13.63 -2.36 -31.12
C GLN A 322 13.51 -3.39 -32.26
N LEU A 323 13.88 -3.02 -33.50
CA LEU A 323 14.04 -3.96 -34.61
C LEU A 323 15.53 -4.05 -34.97
N GLY A 324 16.15 -5.17 -34.60
CA GLY A 324 17.59 -5.37 -34.74
C GLY A 324 18.04 -5.47 -36.20
N ILE A 325 18.86 -4.50 -36.63
CA ILE A 325 19.65 -4.56 -37.86
C ILE A 325 21.13 -4.54 -37.44
N PRO A 326 21.98 -5.46 -37.94
CA PRO A 326 23.37 -5.56 -37.49
C PRO A 326 24.20 -4.37 -37.98
N GLY A 327 24.85 -3.70 -37.04
CA GLY A 327 25.64 -2.48 -37.26
C GLY A 327 26.46 -2.11 -36.02
N ALA A 328 27.12 -3.11 -35.41
CA ALA A 328 28.24 -2.87 -34.50
C ALA A 328 29.49 -2.52 -35.35
N ASP A 329 30.54 -1.86 -34.87
CA ASP A 329 31.00 -1.60 -33.50
C ASP A 329 31.63 -0.19 -33.41
N GLU A 330 31.45 0.56 -32.32
CA GLU A 330 32.50 1.44 -31.73
C GLU A 330 32.07 2.20 -30.45
N ALA A 331 30.78 2.43 -30.22
CA ALA A 331 30.30 3.33 -29.15
C ALA A 331 30.19 2.72 -27.72
N VAL A 332 30.83 1.58 -27.45
CA VAL A 332 30.80 0.90 -26.12
C VAL A 332 32.21 0.74 -25.54
N LYS A 333 33.00 1.82 -25.54
CA LYS A 333 34.14 2.02 -24.64
C LYS A 333 34.09 3.46 -24.10
N HIS A 334 34.37 3.61 -22.81
CA HIS A 334 34.30 4.86 -22.04
C HIS A 334 32.89 5.45 -21.76
N SER A 335 32.10 4.74 -20.97
CA SER A 335 31.52 5.43 -19.81
C SER A 335 32.66 5.67 -18.81
N ASP A 336 33.25 6.85 -18.89
CA ASP A 336 34.41 7.24 -18.09
C ASP A 336 34.08 7.25 -16.58
N PRO A 337 34.72 6.39 -15.76
CA PRO A 337 34.45 6.33 -14.34
C PRO A 337 34.81 7.62 -13.61
N GLU A 338 35.75 8.43 -14.13
CA GLU A 338 36.02 9.77 -13.58
C GLU A 338 34.86 10.73 -13.83
N LYS A 339 34.17 10.68 -14.98
CA LYS A 339 32.93 11.47 -15.17
C LYS A 339 31.79 11.02 -14.26
N THR A 340 31.68 9.73 -13.94
CA THR A 340 30.70 9.25 -12.97
C THR A 340 31.07 9.68 -11.55
N LYS A 341 32.35 9.61 -11.16
CA LYS A 341 32.88 10.20 -9.93
C LYS A 341 32.75 11.72 -9.89
N GLU A 342 32.83 12.43 -11.01
CA GLU A 342 32.71 13.89 -11.06
C GLU A 342 31.24 14.36 -10.99
N LEU A 343 30.30 13.59 -11.58
CA LEU A 343 28.88 13.78 -11.28
C LEU A 343 28.58 13.48 -9.81
N MET A 344 29.09 12.37 -9.25
CA MET A 344 28.90 12.07 -7.84
C MET A 344 29.58 13.10 -6.93
N LYS A 345 30.76 13.65 -7.28
CA LYS A 345 31.38 14.78 -6.57
C LYS A 345 30.56 16.07 -6.69
N LYS A 346 29.98 16.39 -7.85
CA LYS A 346 29.06 17.53 -8.00
C LYS A 346 27.80 17.37 -7.14
N TYR A 347 27.27 16.16 -7.04
CA TYR A 347 26.18 15.87 -6.09
C TYR A 347 26.68 15.89 -4.64
N GLN A 348 27.86 15.38 -4.31
CA GLN A 348 28.46 15.43 -2.97
C GLN A 348 28.80 16.85 -2.49
N VAL A 349 29.07 17.80 -3.41
CA VAL A 349 29.26 19.22 -3.08
C VAL A 349 27.92 19.92 -2.84
N LEU A 350 26.84 19.56 -3.57
CA LEU A 350 25.48 19.95 -3.19
C LEU A 350 25.10 19.34 -1.83
N ASP A 351 25.39 18.06 -1.63
CA ASP A 351 25.17 17.31 -0.40
C ASP A 351 26.04 17.84 0.76
N ALA A 352 27.20 18.44 0.51
CA ALA A 352 27.99 19.16 1.52
C ALA A 352 27.39 20.53 1.87
N MET A 353 26.60 21.14 0.96
CA MET A 353 25.77 22.31 1.29
C MET A 353 24.49 21.93 2.05
N PHE A 354 23.94 20.74 1.82
CA PHE A 354 22.76 20.22 2.55
C PHE A 354 23.11 19.53 3.89
N ARG A 355 24.30 18.93 4.04
CA ARG A 355 24.79 18.32 5.31
C ARG A 355 24.95 19.29 6.47
N ARG A 356 24.76 20.60 6.25
CA ARG A 356 24.54 21.57 7.33
C ARG A 356 23.22 21.36 8.08
N GLU A 357 22.29 20.55 7.55
CA GLU A 357 21.02 20.20 8.20
C GLU A 357 21.05 18.81 8.87
N ASP A 358 22.01 17.94 8.52
CA ASP A 358 22.23 16.68 9.25
C ASP A 358 22.96 16.91 10.59
N SER A 359 23.81 17.95 10.70
CA SER A 359 24.26 18.39 12.02
C SER A 359 23.05 18.79 12.86
N LEU A 360 22.10 19.55 12.31
CA LEU A 360 20.85 19.93 12.99
C LEU A 360 20.02 18.75 13.52
N LEU A 361 20.13 17.52 13.01
CA LEU A 361 19.42 16.37 13.59
C LEU A 361 20.14 15.79 14.81
N LEU A 362 21.47 15.70 14.77
CA LEU A 362 22.28 15.34 15.93
C LEU A 362 22.31 16.48 16.95
N ASP A 363 22.46 17.73 16.51
CA ASP A 363 22.36 18.94 17.33
C ASP A 363 20.95 19.09 17.93
N VAL A 364 19.85 18.66 17.29
CA VAL A 364 18.50 18.68 17.92
C VAL A 364 18.30 17.53 18.91
N LEU A 365 18.88 16.34 18.65
CA LEU A 365 18.79 15.22 19.60
C LEU A 365 19.76 15.39 20.78
N GLU A 366 20.96 15.89 20.55
CA GLU A 366 21.89 16.39 21.58
C GLU A 366 21.33 17.66 22.23
N GLU A 367 20.64 18.59 21.55
CA GLU A 367 19.92 19.68 22.24
C GLU A 367 18.79 19.11 23.11
N ILE A 368 18.11 18.03 22.72
CA ILE A 368 17.12 17.38 23.60
C ILE A 368 17.82 16.76 24.83
N GLU A 369 19.00 16.15 24.67
CA GLU A 369 19.77 15.54 25.77
C GLU A 369 20.47 16.60 26.67
N VAL A 370 20.96 17.69 26.10
CA VAL A 370 21.63 18.82 26.77
C VAL A 370 20.62 19.82 27.37
N SER A 371 19.45 20.01 26.75
CA SER A 371 18.35 20.84 27.26
C SER A 371 17.56 20.12 28.36
N ALA A 372 17.47 18.78 28.31
CA ALA A 372 17.06 18.00 29.48
C ALA A 372 18.00 18.23 30.70
N ALA A 373 19.27 18.53 30.44
CA ALA A 373 20.28 18.81 31.47
C ALA A 373 20.39 20.29 31.88
N SER A 374 19.81 21.28 31.16
CA SER A 374 20.06 22.69 31.47
C SER A 374 18.89 23.68 31.29
N SER A 375 18.58 24.35 32.40
CA SER A 375 17.79 25.59 32.54
C SER A 375 16.26 25.51 32.41
N ALA A 376 15.57 26.31 33.23
CA ALA A 376 14.12 26.25 33.43
C ALA A 376 13.26 26.77 32.26
N LEU A 377 13.88 27.28 31.19
CA LEU A 377 13.17 27.91 30.07
C LEU A 377 12.52 26.87 29.15
N PHE A 378 13.19 25.75 28.86
CA PHE A 378 12.69 24.74 27.93
C PHE A 378 11.44 24.03 28.45
N ARG A 379 11.34 23.81 29.77
CA ARG A 379 10.12 23.27 30.42
C ARG A 379 8.89 24.14 30.12
N GLN A 380 9.07 25.46 30.09
CA GLN A 380 7.98 26.41 29.86
C GLN A 380 7.47 26.42 28.40
N GLN A 381 8.23 25.85 27.47
CA GLN A 381 7.91 25.80 26.04
C GLN A 381 7.55 24.39 25.55
N ALA A 382 8.08 23.34 26.20
CA ALA A 382 7.72 21.94 25.99
C ALA A 382 6.30 21.59 26.50
N ASP A 383 5.77 22.30 27.50
CA ASP A 383 4.38 22.17 27.97
C ASP A 383 3.33 22.79 27.00
N GLY A 384 3.77 23.29 25.84
CA GLY A 384 2.91 23.88 24.83
C GLY A 384 1.98 22.86 24.15
N PRO A 385 0.64 23.02 24.20
CA PRO A 385 -0.29 22.04 23.64
C PRO A 385 -0.20 21.91 22.11
N GLU A 386 0.24 22.97 21.42
CA GLU A 386 0.48 22.96 19.98
C GLU A 386 1.72 22.12 19.63
N PHE A 387 2.80 22.22 20.43
CA PHE A 387 4.01 21.43 20.27
C PHE A 387 3.73 19.94 20.52
N CYS A 388 3.11 19.60 21.65
CA CYS A 388 2.71 18.22 21.96
C CYS A 388 1.76 17.63 20.91
N SER A 389 0.83 18.43 20.35
CA SER A 389 -0.09 17.99 19.29
C SER A 389 0.60 17.72 17.95
N LYS A 390 1.64 18.49 17.60
CA LYS A 390 2.49 18.27 16.42
C LYS A 390 3.40 17.06 16.62
N LEU A 391 4.10 17.00 17.75
CA LEU A 391 4.97 15.88 18.13
C LEU A 391 4.21 14.54 18.10
N LEU A 392 3.01 14.48 18.69
CA LEU A 392 2.16 13.28 18.64
C LEU A 392 1.71 12.90 17.22
N PHE A 393 1.54 13.89 16.33
CA PHE A 393 1.18 13.62 14.92
C PHE A 393 2.36 12.98 14.17
N THR A 394 3.56 13.55 14.31
CA THR A 394 4.81 13.00 13.74
C THR A 394 5.11 11.61 14.31
N LEU A 395 5.07 11.44 15.63
CA LEU A 395 5.25 10.14 16.29
C LEU A 395 4.19 9.11 15.85
N SER A 396 2.94 9.53 15.65
CA SER A 396 1.87 8.67 15.14
C SER A 396 2.19 8.07 13.76
N GLY A 397 2.80 8.85 12.85
CA GLY A 397 3.24 8.31 11.55
C GLY A 397 4.40 7.31 11.68
N MET A 398 5.37 7.62 12.55
CA MET A 398 6.61 6.85 12.69
C MET A 398 6.44 5.55 13.50
N VAL A 399 5.77 5.61 14.64
CA VAL A 399 5.75 4.54 15.65
C VAL A 399 4.74 3.43 15.32
N LYS A 400 3.65 3.72 14.61
CA LYS A 400 2.62 2.71 14.28
C LYS A 400 3.15 1.53 13.45
N ASN A 401 4.07 1.80 12.52
CA ASN A 401 4.38 0.87 11.43
C ASN A 401 5.71 0.10 11.60
N SER A 402 6.38 0.20 12.76
CA SER A 402 7.68 -0.44 12.97
C SER A 402 7.90 -0.83 14.44
N ALA A 403 7.96 -2.14 14.71
CA ALA A 403 8.30 -2.66 16.03
C ALA A 403 9.69 -2.20 16.51
N THR A 404 10.64 -1.96 15.59
CA THR A 404 11.96 -1.40 15.93
C THR A 404 11.85 0.06 16.40
N LEU A 405 11.02 0.88 15.75
CA LEU A 405 10.79 2.27 16.20
C LEU A 405 9.94 2.31 17.47
N GLN A 406 9.08 1.33 17.73
CA GLN A 406 8.38 1.18 19.00
C GLN A 406 9.34 0.83 20.14
N ALA A 407 10.32 -0.05 19.90
CA ALA A 407 11.35 -0.38 20.89
C ALA A 407 12.26 0.82 21.17
N GLU A 408 12.67 1.57 20.14
CA GLU A 408 13.47 2.80 20.30
C GLU A 408 12.66 3.91 21.02
N ALA A 409 11.40 4.10 20.66
CA ALA A 409 10.53 5.06 21.35
C ALA A 409 10.26 4.64 22.82
N ASP A 410 10.26 3.35 23.13
CA ASP A 410 10.16 2.83 24.51
C ASP A 410 11.48 2.99 25.29
N SER A 411 12.65 2.85 24.64
CA SER A 411 13.96 3.11 25.24
C SER A 411 14.13 4.60 25.58
N LEU A 412 13.68 5.49 24.68
CA LEU A 412 13.62 6.94 24.86
C LEU A 412 12.47 7.42 25.78
N GLY A 413 11.68 6.50 26.35
CA GLY A 413 10.63 6.82 27.33
C GLY A 413 9.36 7.46 26.74
N VAL A 414 9.20 7.55 25.42
CA VAL A 414 8.00 8.09 24.76
C VAL A 414 6.75 7.28 25.15
N MET A 415 6.87 5.96 25.24
CA MET A 415 5.79 5.07 25.68
C MET A 415 5.35 5.35 27.14
N ILE A 416 6.31 5.69 28.00
CA ILE A 416 6.04 6.11 29.39
C ILE A 416 5.35 7.47 29.38
N TRP A 417 5.86 8.43 28.61
CA TRP A 417 5.26 9.76 28.49
C TRP A 417 3.82 9.69 27.99
N LEU A 418 3.50 8.80 27.02
CA LEU A 418 2.14 8.57 26.54
C LEU A 418 1.18 8.15 27.67
N MET A 419 1.58 7.18 28.51
CA MET A 419 0.79 6.72 29.65
C MET A 419 0.72 7.73 30.81
N ASP A 420 1.77 8.53 31.03
CA ASP A 420 1.87 9.38 32.22
C ASP A 420 1.46 10.83 32.02
N VAL A 421 1.71 11.38 30.84
CA VAL A 421 1.57 12.80 30.53
C VAL A 421 0.62 12.97 29.34
N GLY A 422 0.82 12.18 28.28
CA GLY A 422 0.00 12.20 27.07
C GLY A 422 -1.49 12.01 27.37
N ILE A 423 -1.89 10.88 27.95
CA ILE A 423 -3.31 10.64 28.29
C ILE A 423 -3.84 11.52 29.42
N ARG A 424 -2.99 12.20 30.21
CA ARG A 424 -3.40 13.15 31.26
C ARG A 424 -3.28 14.62 30.84
N HIS A 425 -3.01 14.89 29.56
CA HIS A 425 -2.64 16.22 29.11
C HIS A 425 -3.79 17.21 29.22
N SER A 426 -3.50 18.41 29.75
CA SER A 426 -4.50 19.47 30.00
C SER A 426 -5.29 19.89 28.76
N ALA A 427 -4.62 19.96 27.61
CA ALA A 427 -5.28 20.17 26.32
C ALA A 427 -5.86 18.87 25.76
N MET A 428 -7.20 18.81 25.71
CA MET A 428 -7.98 17.67 25.24
C MET A 428 -7.55 17.07 23.87
N PRO A 429 -7.16 17.85 22.84
CA PRO A 429 -6.71 17.29 21.57
C PRO A 429 -5.42 16.44 21.70
N VAL A 430 -4.56 16.76 22.66
CA VAL A 430 -3.31 16.02 22.95
C VAL A 430 -3.66 14.71 23.65
N ALA A 431 -4.53 14.74 24.66
CA ALA A 431 -4.99 13.54 25.36
C ALA A 431 -5.73 12.56 24.44
N LYS A 432 -6.63 13.04 23.58
CA LYS A 432 -7.32 12.23 22.56
C LYS A 432 -6.35 11.58 21.58
N LYS A 433 -5.35 12.34 21.08
CA LYS A 433 -4.28 11.79 20.21
C LYS A 433 -3.41 10.75 20.92
N ALA A 434 -3.06 10.97 22.18
CA ALA A 434 -2.28 10.02 22.97
C ALA A 434 -3.04 8.72 23.23
N MET A 435 -4.33 8.80 23.59
CA MET A 435 -5.19 7.61 23.74
C MET A 435 -5.33 6.83 22.42
N GLY A 436 -5.55 7.53 21.31
CA GLY A 436 -5.60 6.91 19.98
C GLY A 436 -4.29 6.22 19.62
N LEU A 437 -3.15 6.91 19.76
CA LEU A 437 -1.83 6.33 19.44
C LEU A 437 -1.51 5.10 20.28
N LEU A 438 -1.87 5.07 21.57
CA LEU A 438 -1.74 3.88 22.41
C LEU A 438 -2.63 2.73 21.90
N GLU A 439 -3.85 3.01 21.48
CA GLU A 439 -4.77 2.03 20.90
C GLU A 439 -4.21 1.43 19.61
N ASP A 440 -3.75 2.29 18.69
CA ASP A 440 -3.10 1.90 17.43
C ASP A 440 -1.86 1.01 17.66
N ILE A 441 -0.98 1.39 18.59
CA ILE A 441 0.23 0.62 18.94
C ILE A 441 -0.16 -0.77 19.48
N LEU A 442 -1.13 -0.84 20.38
CA LEU A 442 -1.61 -2.10 20.97
C LEU A 442 -2.36 -2.98 19.94
N ALA A 443 -3.05 -2.37 18.97
CA ALA A 443 -3.74 -3.08 17.90
C ALA A 443 -2.75 -3.71 16.90
N LEU A 444 -1.69 -2.97 16.54
CA LEU A 444 -0.69 -3.40 15.56
C LEU A 444 0.42 -4.27 16.17
N SER A 445 0.69 -4.16 17.46
CA SER A 445 1.76 -4.89 18.15
C SER A 445 1.29 -5.49 19.48
N PRO A 446 0.68 -6.71 19.45
CA PRO A 446 0.26 -7.45 20.65
C PRO A 446 1.41 -7.86 21.60
N LYS A 447 2.66 -7.61 21.20
CA LYS A 447 3.88 -7.79 22.01
C LYS A 447 4.68 -6.47 22.15
N ALA A 448 4.01 -5.32 22.09
CA ALA A 448 4.65 -4.01 22.25
C ALA A 448 5.43 -3.94 23.59
N PRO A 449 6.67 -3.41 23.63
CA PRO A 449 7.47 -3.28 24.86
C PRO A 449 6.75 -2.58 26.01
N LEU A 450 5.88 -1.62 25.66
CA LEU A 450 4.89 -0.98 26.53
C LEU A 450 4.16 -1.95 27.49
N LEU A 451 3.83 -3.17 27.04
CA LEU A 451 3.07 -4.18 27.79
C LEU A 451 3.83 -4.79 28.98
N GLU A 452 5.15 -4.67 29.02
CA GLU A 452 5.97 -5.12 30.16
C GLU A 452 5.90 -4.09 31.29
N ARG A 453 5.83 -2.80 30.94
CA ARG A 453 5.77 -1.68 31.88
C ARG A 453 4.35 -1.36 32.36
N LEU A 454 3.33 -1.73 31.58
CA LEU A 454 1.92 -1.45 31.83
C LEU A 454 1.38 -1.95 33.19
N PRO A 455 1.71 -3.17 33.69
CA PRO A 455 1.23 -3.64 35.00
C PRO A 455 1.67 -2.76 36.18
N LEU A 456 2.87 -2.17 36.10
CA LEU A 456 3.39 -1.24 37.13
C LEU A 456 2.62 0.09 37.17
N ARG A 457 1.85 0.40 36.13
CA ARG A 457 1.15 1.68 35.93
C ARG A 457 -0.37 1.53 35.85
N ARG A 458 -0.88 0.30 36.03
CA ARG A 458 -2.28 -0.07 35.81
C ARG A 458 -3.28 0.81 36.56
N GLU A 459 -3.00 1.16 37.81
CA GLU A 459 -3.88 2.00 38.64
C GLU A 459 -3.94 3.44 38.15
N ALA A 460 -2.79 4.03 37.77
CA ALA A 460 -2.72 5.40 37.28
C ALA A 460 -3.39 5.54 35.89
N VAL A 461 -3.22 4.55 35.01
CA VAL A 461 -3.90 4.47 33.71
C VAL A 461 -5.40 4.25 33.91
N ALA A 462 -5.80 3.31 34.78
CA ALA A 462 -7.19 3.04 35.13
C ALA A 462 -7.92 4.30 35.63
N ALA A 463 -7.38 4.98 36.65
CA ALA A 463 -7.96 6.19 37.20
C ALA A 463 -8.13 7.29 36.15
N THR A 464 -7.14 7.46 35.27
CA THR A 464 -7.18 8.43 34.16
C THR A 464 -8.30 8.11 33.17
N LEU A 465 -8.40 6.86 32.71
CA LEU A 465 -9.42 6.47 31.73
C LEU A 465 -10.83 6.52 32.34
N LEU A 466 -10.99 6.14 33.61
CA LEU A 466 -12.26 6.26 34.34
C LEU A 466 -12.72 7.71 34.49
N ALA A 467 -11.81 8.67 34.71
CA ALA A 467 -12.15 10.09 34.75
C ALA A 467 -12.71 10.58 33.40
N TYR A 468 -12.14 10.15 32.27
CA TYR A 468 -12.70 10.44 30.94
C TYR A 468 -14.05 9.78 30.70
N VAL A 469 -14.26 8.55 31.16
CA VAL A 469 -15.57 7.87 31.04
C VAL A 469 -16.64 8.63 31.84
N ARG A 470 -16.36 9.06 33.07
CA ARG A 470 -17.25 9.95 33.87
C ARG A 470 -17.45 11.32 33.21
N GLY A 471 -16.49 11.73 32.37
CA GLY A 471 -16.40 13.04 31.75
C GLY A 471 -15.97 14.14 32.71
N GLU A 472 -15.15 13.81 33.70
CA GLU A 472 -14.52 14.79 34.59
C GLU A 472 -13.69 15.78 33.74
N GLY A 473 -13.98 17.09 33.85
CA GLY A 473 -13.33 18.13 33.06
C GLY A 473 -13.81 18.31 31.60
N LEU A 474 -14.76 17.52 31.11
CA LEU A 474 -15.33 17.65 29.75
C LEU A 474 -16.58 18.55 29.72
N GLN A 475 -16.92 19.15 28.57
CA GLN A 475 -18.24 19.76 28.36
C GLN A 475 -19.33 18.69 28.10
N ALA A 476 -20.60 19.02 28.37
CA ALA A 476 -21.71 18.05 28.27
C ALA A 476 -21.90 17.45 26.85
N SER A 477 -21.50 18.19 25.82
CA SER A 477 -21.52 17.81 24.40
C SER A 477 -20.36 16.92 23.95
N GLU A 478 -19.30 16.75 24.75
CA GLU A 478 -18.07 16.06 24.34
C GLU A 478 -18.06 14.57 24.74
N THR A 479 -18.75 13.71 23.98
CA THR A 479 -18.71 12.25 24.19
C THR A 479 -17.43 11.59 23.66
N ASP A 480 -16.81 12.17 22.61
CA ASP A 480 -15.64 11.60 21.92
C ASP A 480 -14.46 11.26 22.85
N ALA A 481 -14.18 12.04 23.92
CA ALA A 481 -13.13 11.66 24.87
C ALA A 481 -13.47 10.40 25.69
N ALA A 482 -14.74 10.24 26.09
CA ALA A 482 -15.22 9.04 26.77
C ALA A 482 -15.21 7.83 25.82
N GLU A 483 -15.59 8.03 24.55
CA GLU A 483 -15.50 7.00 23.51
C GLU A 483 -14.06 6.53 23.29
N LYS A 484 -13.09 7.45 23.12
CA LYS A 484 -11.66 7.09 23.00
C LYS A 484 -11.14 6.34 24.23
N ALA A 485 -11.54 6.76 25.44
CA ALA A 485 -11.17 6.06 26.67
C ALA A 485 -11.75 4.63 26.70
N LEU A 486 -13.03 4.44 26.33
CA LEU A 486 -13.67 3.13 26.27
C LEU A 486 -13.00 2.19 25.25
N VAL A 487 -12.69 2.68 24.04
CA VAL A 487 -12.00 1.88 23.02
C VAL A 487 -10.60 1.47 23.51
N LEU A 488 -9.86 2.37 24.16
CA LEU A 488 -8.56 2.04 24.75
C LEU A 488 -8.69 1.03 25.91
N ILE A 489 -9.71 1.13 26.77
CA ILE A 489 -9.99 0.11 27.81
C ILE A 489 -10.24 -1.27 27.18
N GLN A 490 -11.10 -1.35 26.15
CA GLN A 490 -11.34 -2.60 25.43
C GLN A 490 -10.05 -3.16 24.81
N ARG A 491 -9.23 -2.32 24.19
CA ARG A 491 -7.95 -2.74 23.61
C ARG A 491 -6.99 -3.28 24.66
N LEU A 492 -6.83 -2.58 25.79
CA LEU A 492 -6.00 -3.01 26.93
C LEU A 492 -6.46 -4.37 27.45
N LEU A 493 -7.77 -4.56 27.65
CA LEU A 493 -8.34 -5.85 28.06
C LEU A 493 -8.16 -6.95 27.01
N SER A 494 -8.21 -6.64 25.70
CA SER A 494 -8.00 -7.65 24.65
C SER A 494 -6.56 -8.17 24.59
N VAL A 495 -5.57 -7.33 24.94
CA VAL A 495 -4.15 -7.68 24.90
C VAL A 495 -3.65 -8.22 26.25
N ARG A 496 -4.24 -7.79 27.37
CA ARG A 496 -3.97 -8.26 28.73
C ARG A 496 -5.29 -8.40 29.51
N PRO A 497 -6.02 -9.53 29.39
CA PRO A 497 -7.32 -9.72 30.06
C PRO A 497 -7.26 -9.52 31.57
N LEU A 498 -6.20 -10.04 32.22
CA LEU A 498 -6.01 -9.95 33.67
C LEU A 498 -5.45 -8.61 34.17
N LEU A 499 -5.32 -7.58 33.32
CA LEU A 499 -4.62 -6.32 33.67
C LEU A 499 -5.15 -5.67 34.94
N PHE A 500 -6.47 -5.59 35.09
CA PHE A 500 -7.14 -4.96 36.23
C PHE A 500 -7.64 -5.96 37.29
N GLN A 501 -7.25 -7.23 37.19
CA GLN A 501 -7.64 -8.25 38.16
C GLN A 501 -7.11 -7.91 39.57
N GLY A 502 -7.97 -8.11 40.58
CA GLY A 502 -7.67 -7.78 41.98
C GLY A 502 -7.71 -6.28 42.31
N THR A 503 -8.40 -5.46 41.51
CA THR A 503 -8.61 -4.03 41.79
C THR A 503 -10.11 -3.69 41.81
N SER A 504 -10.50 -2.54 42.39
CA SER A 504 -11.90 -2.04 42.36
C SER A 504 -12.36 -1.60 40.96
N PHE A 505 -11.51 -1.71 39.93
CA PHE A 505 -11.73 -1.16 38.60
C PHE A 505 -13.08 -1.54 37.99
N ARG A 506 -13.58 -2.76 38.20
CA ARG A 506 -14.88 -3.18 37.68
C ARG A 506 -16.03 -2.37 38.29
N GLU A 507 -16.03 -2.20 39.62
CA GLU A 507 -17.06 -1.43 40.33
C GLU A 507 -16.98 0.06 39.95
N ASP A 508 -15.76 0.61 39.88
CA ASP A 508 -15.49 1.98 39.46
C ASP A 508 -15.88 2.22 37.98
N PHE A 509 -15.69 1.23 37.11
CA PHE A 509 -16.07 1.26 35.70
C PHE A 509 -17.58 1.21 35.51
N ASP A 510 -18.28 0.36 36.26
CA ASP A 510 -19.74 0.30 36.26
C ASP A 510 -20.36 1.59 36.81
N ALA A 511 -19.75 2.22 37.83
CA ALA A 511 -20.14 3.54 38.32
C ALA A 511 -19.89 4.64 37.28
N ALA A 512 -18.70 4.68 36.69
CA ALA A 512 -18.33 5.64 35.65
C ALA A 512 -19.25 5.55 34.42
N SER A 513 -19.54 4.33 33.96
CA SER A 513 -20.37 4.07 32.79
C SER A 513 -21.84 4.49 32.99
N ARG A 514 -22.38 4.34 34.20
CA ARG A 514 -23.72 4.87 34.55
C ARG A 514 -23.77 6.40 34.43
N ILE A 515 -22.75 7.08 34.95
CA ILE A 515 -22.62 8.56 34.86
C ILE A 515 -22.49 9.00 33.39
N ALA A 516 -21.62 8.33 32.61
CA ALA A 516 -21.41 8.59 31.20
C ALA A 516 -22.72 8.53 30.39
N LYS A 517 -23.48 7.44 30.58
CA LYS A 517 -24.76 7.22 29.92
C LYS A 517 -25.81 8.27 30.32
N GLN A 518 -25.99 8.49 31.63
CA GLN A 518 -26.95 9.47 32.14
C GLN A 518 -26.68 10.87 31.57
N ARG A 519 -25.41 11.28 31.55
CA ARG A 519 -24.97 12.56 30.99
C ARG A 519 -25.26 12.68 29.48
N CYS A 520 -25.00 11.62 28.72
CA CYS A 520 -25.30 11.61 27.28
C CYS A 520 -26.82 11.74 27.04
N GLU A 521 -27.62 10.94 27.73
CA GLU A 521 -29.09 10.95 27.60
C GLU A 521 -29.71 12.28 28.08
N GLN A 522 -29.11 12.95 29.07
CA GLN A 522 -29.50 14.30 29.50
C GLN A 522 -29.21 15.39 28.45
N HIS A 523 -28.16 15.23 27.64
CA HIS A 523 -27.75 16.25 26.67
C HIS A 523 -28.38 16.05 25.29
N PHE A 524 -28.36 14.82 24.77
CA PHE A 524 -28.86 14.50 23.43
C PHE A 524 -30.28 13.91 23.42
N GLY A 525 -30.78 13.42 24.55
CA GLY A 525 -32.01 12.65 24.66
C GLY A 525 -31.76 11.13 24.65
N ALA A 526 -32.69 10.37 25.23
CA ALA A 526 -32.61 8.92 25.28
C ALA A 526 -32.78 8.27 23.90
N GLY A 527 -31.93 7.30 23.57
CA GLY A 527 -32.01 6.53 22.32
C GLY A 527 -31.42 7.21 21.07
N VAL A 528 -30.76 8.36 21.20
CA VAL A 528 -30.09 9.04 20.08
C VAL A 528 -28.73 8.37 19.77
N GLU A 529 -28.31 8.41 18.51
CA GLU A 529 -27.17 7.67 17.96
C GLU A 529 -25.87 7.73 18.79
N PRO A 530 -25.38 8.90 19.27
CA PRO A 530 -24.15 8.97 20.07
C PRO A 530 -24.25 8.19 21.38
N CYS A 531 -25.39 8.27 22.07
CA CYS A 531 -25.61 7.57 23.34
C CYS A 531 -25.81 6.06 23.13
N THR A 532 -26.35 5.66 21.97
CA THR A 532 -26.42 4.25 21.55
C THR A 532 -25.03 3.67 21.29
N GLY A 533 -24.16 4.42 20.59
CA GLY A 533 -22.76 4.04 20.37
C GLY A 533 -21.97 3.93 21.69
N LEU A 534 -22.08 4.92 22.56
CA LEU A 534 -21.46 4.91 23.89
C LEU A 534 -21.94 3.72 24.73
N SER A 535 -23.25 3.43 24.74
CA SER A 535 -23.82 2.29 25.46
C SER A 535 -23.38 0.94 24.90
N LEU A 536 -23.09 0.83 23.60
CA LEU A 536 -22.53 -0.37 22.99
C LEU A 536 -21.08 -0.61 23.46
N LEU A 537 -20.24 0.44 23.46
CA LEU A 537 -18.84 0.37 23.91
C LEU A 537 -18.74 -0.01 25.39
N VAL A 538 -19.60 0.57 26.24
CA VAL A 538 -19.74 0.17 27.65
C VAL A 538 -20.10 -1.31 27.76
N SER A 539 -21.14 -1.76 27.04
CA SER A 539 -21.63 -3.14 27.11
C SER A 539 -20.59 -4.18 26.65
N GLN A 540 -19.73 -3.82 25.67
CA GLN A 540 -18.60 -4.64 25.25
C GLN A 540 -17.53 -4.74 26.35
N ALA A 541 -17.09 -3.62 26.92
CA ALA A 541 -16.09 -3.60 27.98
C ALA A 541 -16.57 -4.33 29.25
N GLN A 542 -17.84 -4.18 29.63
CA GLN A 542 -18.45 -4.93 30.74
C GLN A 542 -18.41 -6.45 30.50
N ARG A 543 -18.75 -6.92 29.29
CA ARG A 543 -18.64 -8.35 28.95
C ARG A 543 -17.21 -8.88 29.07
N MET A 544 -16.21 -8.09 28.66
CA MET A 544 -14.80 -8.49 28.78
C MET A 544 -14.36 -8.57 30.25
N LEU A 545 -14.75 -7.63 31.10
CA LEU A 545 -14.47 -7.65 32.53
C LEU A 545 -15.18 -8.82 33.24
N ILE A 546 -16.43 -9.11 32.88
CA ILE A 546 -17.17 -10.26 33.43
C ILE A 546 -16.48 -11.58 33.05
N ALA A 547 -16.14 -11.77 31.77
CA ALA A 547 -15.51 -13.00 31.28
C ALA A 547 -14.13 -13.30 31.91
N VAL A 548 -13.46 -12.30 32.47
CA VAL A 548 -12.19 -12.42 33.20
C VAL A 548 -12.37 -12.91 34.65
N GLU A 549 -13.58 -12.82 35.19
CA GLU A 549 -13.89 -13.24 36.57
C GLU A 549 -14.68 -14.56 36.64
N VAL A 550 -15.12 -15.11 35.50
CA VAL A 550 -15.67 -16.47 35.42
C VAL A 550 -14.53 -17.46 35.66
N SER A 551 -14.74 -18.44 36.55
CA SER A 551 -13.73 -19.47 36.81
C SER A 551 -13.58 -20.43 35.60
N ASP A 552 -12.41 -21.04 35.43
CA ASP A 552 -12.16 -22.07 34.40
C ASP A 552 -13.11 -23.29 34.52
N GLU A 553 -13.83 -23.42 35.65
CA GLU A 553 -14.84 -24.46 35.92
C GLU A 553 -16.27 -24.02 35.54
N GLU A 554 -16.52 -22.72 35.35
CA GLU A 554 -17.81 -22.12 34.97
C GLU A 554 -17.89 -21.69 33.49
N LEU A 555 -16.74 -21.59 32.81
CA LEU A 555 -16.58 -21.11 31.42
C LEU A 555 -16.83 -22.20 30.36
#